data_AF-A0A9D8X201-F1
#
_entry.id   AF-A0A9D8X201-F1
#
_cell.length_a   1.000
_cell.length_b   1.000
_cell.length_c   1.000
_cell.angle_alpha   90.00
_cell.angle_beta   90.00
_cell.angle_gamma   90.00
#
_symmetry.space_group_name_H-M   'P 1'
#
loop_
_entity.id
_entity.type
_entity.pdbx_description
1 polymer ?
#
loop_
_entity_poly.entity_id
_entity_poly.type
_entity_poly.pdbx_seq_one_letter_code
_entity_poly.pdbx_strand_id
1 'polypeptide(L)'
;MNIKQLLGAISAMIIKIALAAVIIAVVFKLAVYAYDFGYQVFADTPISEGEGRTVSVVVSEGQSIREVARLLEQKGLVKDANVFYVQEQLSDYKDMLKPGTYELSTAMNSEEMLQILCDAEAEQEEE
;
A
#
# COMPACT_ATOMS: atom_id res chain seq x y z
N MET A 1 -12.13 -14.25 55.81
CA MET A 1 -12.42 -13.96 54.38
C MET A 1 -12.84 -15.25 53.71
N ASN A 2 -13.98 -15.28 53.00
CA ASN A 2 -14.54 -16.53 52.45
C ASN A 2 -13.75 -17.01 51.23
N ILE A 3 -13.35 -18.28 51.21
CA ILE A 3 -12.58 -18.94 50.12
C ILE A 3 -13.17 -18.69 48.73
N LYS A 4 -14.50 -18.64 48.61
CA LYS A 4 -15.21 -18.35 47.36
C LYS A 4 -14.93 -16.94 46.80
N GLN A 5 -14.74 -15.95 47.68
CA GLN A 5 -14.42 -14.56 47.30
C GLN A 5 -12.96 -14.45 46.80
N LEU A 6 -12.05 -15.21 47.43
CA LEU A 6 -10.64 -15.26 47.01
C LEU A 6 -10.49 -15.90 45.61
N LEU A 7 -11.17 -17.01 45.36
CA LEU A 7 -11.17 -17.71 44.07
C LEU A 7 -11.69 -16.82 42.93
N GLY A 8 -12.81 -16.11 43.15
CA GLY A 8 -13.36 -15.19 42.15
C GLY A 8 -12.44 -14.01 41.83
N ALA A 9 -11.76 -13.47 42.85
CA ALA A 9 -10.79 -12.39 42.66
C ALA A 9 -9.57 -12.83 41.84
N ILE A 10 -9.02 -14.02 42.12
CA ILE A 10 -7.88 -14.58 41.38
C ILE A 10 -8.26 -14.86 39.92
N SER A 11 -9.42 -15.47 39.67
CA SER A 11 -9.88 -15.72 38.29
C SER A 11 -10.08 -14.43 37.49
N ALA A 12 -10.66 -13.39 38.12
CA ALA A 12 -10.84 -12.10 37.47
C ALA A 12 -9.49 -11.43 37.15
N MET A 13 -8.49 -11.60 38.02
CA MET A 13 -7.16 -11.06 37.80
C MET A 13 -6.43 -11.76 36.64
N ILE A 14 -6.52 -13.08 36.54
CA ILE A 14 -5.96 -13.84 35.41
C ILE A 14 -6.59 -13.42 34.08
N ILE A 15 -7.92 -13.26 34.05
CA ILE A 15 -8.64 -12.82 32.84
C ILE A 15 -8.18 -11.41 32.43
N LYS A 16 -8.03 -10.48 33.39
CA LYS A 16 -7.54 -9.12 33.10
C LYS A 16 -6.12 -9.12 32.55
N ILE A 17 -5.22 -9.94 33.10
CA ILE A 17 -3.85 -10.06 32.62
C ILE A 17 -3.82 -10.66 31.21
N ALA A 18 -4.61 -11.71 30.97
CA ALA A 18 -4.73 -12.32 29.65
C ALA A 18 -5.29 -11.31 28.61
N LEU A 19 -6.31 -10.55 28.98
CA LEU A 19 -6.90 -9.52 28.12
C LEU A 19 -5.89 -8.39 27.84
N ALA A 20 -5.15 -7.94 28.84
CA ALA A 20 -4.08 -6.96 28.67
C ALA A 20 -2.98 -7.47 27.73
N ALA A 21 -2.57 -8.74 27.87
CA ALA A 21 -1.58 -9.36 26.99
C ALA A 21 -2.07 -9.46 25.54
N VAL A 22 -3.35 -9.80 25.32
CA VAL A 22 -3.95 -9.79 23.97
C VAL A 22 -3.97 -8.38 23.39
N ILE A 23 -4.37 -7.37 24.17
CA ILE A 23 -4.35 -5.98 23.71
C ILE A 23 -2.93 -5.56 23.32
N ILE A 24 -1.93 -5.86 24.15
CA ILE A 24 -0.52 -5.56 23.84
C ILE A 24 -0.09 -6.25 22.55
N ALA A 25 -0.43 -7.52 22.36
CA ALA A 25 -0.10 -8.26 21.15
C ALA A 25 -0.77 -7.64 19.90
N VAL A 26 -2.03 -7.23 20.00
CA VAL A 26 -2.76 -6.54 18.92
C VAL A 26 -2.11 -5.20 18.60
N VAL A 27 -1.81 -4.38 19.60
CA VAL A 27 -1.15 -3.07 19.41
C VAL A 27 0.21 -3.25 18.76
N PHE A 28 1.01 -4.22 19.22
CA PHE A 28 2.31 -4.52 18.62
C PHE A 28 2.19 -4.95 17.15
N LYS A 29 1.24 -5.83 16.83
CA LYS A 29 0.98 -6.26 15.45
C LYS A 29 0.54 -5.10 14.56
N LEU A 30 -0.34 -4.23 15.05
CA LEU A 30 -0.77 -3.04 14.32
C LEU A 30 0.37 -2.06 14.10
N ALA A 31 1.25 -1.87 15.09
CA ALA A 31 2.41 -0.98 14.96
C ALA A 31 3.41 -1.48 13.90
N VAL A 32 3.72 -2.80 13.90
CA VAL A 32 4.58 -3.41 12.88
C VAL A 32 3.94 -3.28 11.50
N TYR A 33 2.65 -3.61 11.37
CA TYR A 33 1.94 -3.47 10.11
C TYR A 33 1.93 -2.03 9.59
N ALA A 34 1.68 -1.05 10.46
CA ALA A 34 1.70 0.36 10.09
C ALA A 34 3.09 0.83 9.67
N TYR A 35 4.15 0.34 10.33
CA TYR A 35 5.54 0.62 9.93
C TYR A 35 5.86 0.06 8.55
N ASP A 36 5.55 -1.23 8.31
CA ASP A 36 5.80 -1.87 7.01
C ASP A 36 5.02 -1.19 5.88
N PHE A 37 3.75 -0.86 6.13
CA PHE A 37 2.92 -0.14 5.16
C PHE A 37 3.48 1.26 4.88
N GLY A 38 3.82 2.02 5.92
CA GLY A 38 4.42 3.35 5.75
C GLY A 38 5.73 3.28 4.99
N TYR A 39 6.59 2.30 5.32
CA TYR A 39 7.83 2.09 4.60
C TYR A 39 7.57 1.81 3.11
N GLN A 40 6.61 0.96 2.76
CA GLN A 40 6.28 0.68 1.36
C GLN A 40 5.72 1.89 0.61
N VAL A 41 4.93 2.74 1.27
CA VAL A 41 4.39 3.98 0.67
C VAL A 41 5.51 4.99 0.37
N PHE A 42 6.50 5.12 1.26
CA PHE A 42 7.55 6.14 1.13
C PHE A 42 8.84 5.63 0.47
N ALA A 43 9.15 4.35 0.56
CA ALA A 43 10.26 3.72 -0.13
C ALA A 43 9.81 3.36 -1.56
N ASP A 44 9.66 4.40 -2.39
CA ASP A 44 9.25 4.26 -3.78
C ASP A 44 10.34 3.53 -4.58
N THR A 45 10.24 2.20 -4.59
CA THR A 45 11.25 1.32 -5.16
C THR A 45 10.64 0.53 -6.30
N PRO A 46 11.32 0.47 -7.46
CA PRO A 46 10.83 -0.29 -8.60
C PRO A 46 10.74 -1.79 -8.29
N ILE A 47 9.97 -2.50 -9.11
CA ILE A 47 9.83 -3.97 -9.01
C ILE A 47 11.10 -4.69 -9.43
N SER A 48 11.78 -4.18 -10.46
CA SER A 48 13.00 -4.75 -11.01
C SER A 48 14.12 -3.72 -11.05
N GLU A 49 15.32 -4.14 -10.65
CA GLU A 49 16.55 -3.39 -10.90
C GLU A 49 17.04 -3.69 -12.34
N GLY A 50 17.52 -2.69 -13.09
CA GLY A 50 17.99 -2.84 -14.47
C GLY A 50 16.93 -2.54 -15.54
N GLU A 51 16.98 -3.19 -16.71
CA GLU A 51 16.10 -2.87 -17.85
C GLU A 51 14.61 -3.17 -17.60
N GLY A 52 14.29 -4.06 -16.65
CA GLY A 52 12.91 -4.46 -16.35
C GLY A 52 12.18 -5.10 -17.54
N ARG A 53 10.85 -5.20 -17.44
CA ARG A 53 9.97 -5.59 -18.56
C ARG A 53 8.91 -4.52 -18.78
N THR A 54 8.63 -4.21 -20.04
CA THR A 54 7.55 -3.31 -20.41
C THR A 54 6.22 -4.06 -20.53
N VAL A 55 5.15 -3.45 -20.02
CA VAL A 55 3.80 -3.99 -20.02
C VAL A 55 2.82 -2.92 -20.45
N SER A 56 2.05 -3.23 -21.50
CA SER A 56 0.95 -2.40 -21.99
C SER A 56 -0.23 -2.42 -21.03
N VAL A 57 -0.74 -1.27 -20.61
CA VAL A 57 -1.86 -1.07 -19.70
C VAL A 57 -2.89 -0.15 -20.33
N VAL A 58 -4.15 -0.58 -20.32
CA VAL A 58 -5.27 0.21 -20.84
C VAL A 58 -6.07 0.74 -19.66
N VAL A 59 -6.18 2.07 -19.55
CA VAL A 59 -7.03 2.76 -18.58
C VAL A 59 -8.27 3.26 -19.31
N SER A 60 -9.44 2.79 -18.89
CA SER A 60 -10.71 3.19 -19.50
C SER A 60 -11.24 4.48 -18.90
N GLU A 61 -12.06 5.20 -19.66
CA GLU A 61 -12.73 6.41 -19.16
C GLU A 61 -13.61 6.08 -17.94
N GLY A 62 -13.50 6.90 -16.88
CA GLY A 62 -14.23 6.71 -15.63
C GLY A 62 -13.73 5.57 -14.73
N GLN A 63 -12.64 4.89 -15.10
CA GLN A 63 -12.00 3.89 -14.25
C GLN A 63 -11.37 4.57 -13.03
N SER A 64 -11.61 4.02 -11.83
CA SER A 64 -11.09 4.58 -10.59
C SER A 64 -9.61 4.25 -10.38
N ILE A 65 -8.88 5.10 -9.65
CA ILE A 65 -7.48 4.85 -9.27
C ILE A 65 -7.30 3.48 -8.57
N ARG A 66 -8.27 3.02 -7.78
CA ARG A 66 -8.22 1.69 -7.14
C ARG A 66 -8.27 0.55 -8.15
N GLU A 67 -9.06 0.70 -9.21
CA GLU A 67 -9.14 -0.30 -10.28
C GLU A 67 -7.87 -0.30 -11.11
N VAL A 68 -7.30 0.88 -11.41
CA VAL A 68 -6.00 1.00 -12.08
C VAL A 68 -4.89 0.38 -11.22
N ALA A 69 -4.81 0.71 -9.94
CA ALA A 69 -3.80 0.16 -9.02
C ALA A 69 -3.84 -1.37 -8.94
N ARG A 70 -5.05 -1.97 -8.88
CA ARG A 70 -5.23 -3.43 -8.94
C ARG A 70 -4.79 -4.02 -10.28
N LEU A 71 -5.05 -3.32 -11.38
CA LEU A 71 -4.61 -3.76 -12.71
C LEU A 71 -3.08 -3.75 -12.80
N LEU A 72 -2.42 -2.72 -12.26
CA LEU A 72 -0.95 -2.63 -12.20
C LEU A 72 -0.36 -3.74 -11.32
N GLU A 73 -0.97 -4.02 -10.18
CA GLU A 73 -0.55 -5.09 -9.27
C GLU A 73 -0.69 -6.47 -9.93
N GLN A 74 -1.82 -6.75 -10.58
CA GLN A 74 -2.05 -7.99 -11.32
C GLN A 74 -1.05 -8.20 -12.45
N LYS A 75 -0.58 -7.11 -13.06
CA LYS A 75 0.45 -7.12 -14.11
C LYS A 75 1.88 -7.14 -13.55
N GLY A 76 2.02 -7.05 -12.22
CA GLY A 76 3.31 -7.04 -11.52
C GLY A 76 4.11 -5.76 -11.75
N LEU A 77 3.43 -4.65 -12.06
CA LEU A 77 4.04 -3.32 -12.19
C LEU A 77 4.18 -2.63 -10.83
N VAL A 78 3.30 -2.93 -9.88
CA VAL A 78 3.36 -2.46 -8.49
C VAL A 78 3.25 -3.62 -7.52
N LYS A 79 3.79 -3.46 -6.30
CA LYS A 79 3.83 -4.53 -5.28
C LYS A 79 2.48 -4.71 -4.59
N ASP A 80 1.82 -3.59 -4.28
CA ASP A 80 0.54 -3.56 -3.56
C ASP A 80 -0.34 -2.43 -4.10
N ALA A 81 -1.56 -2.77 -4.51
CA ALA A 81 -2.51 -1.79 -5.08
C ALA A 81 -2.94 -0.71 -4.07
N ASN A 82 -3.01 -1.02 -2.78
CA ASN A 82 -3.38 -0.03 -1.75
C ASN A 82 -2.24 0.96 -1.50
N VAL A 83 -0.99 0.49 -1.57
CA VAL A 83 0.20 1.36 -1.46
C VAL A 83 0.20 2.36 -2.61
N PHE A 84 0.04 1.89 -3.85
CA PHE A 84 -0.03 2.77 -5.03
C PHE A 84 -1.20 3.76 -4.96
N TYR A 85 -2.38 3.30 -4.50
CA TYR A 85 -3.52 4.19 -4.26
C TYR A 85 -3.20 5.29 -3.25
N VAL A 86 -2.53 4.97 -2.14
CA VAL A 86 -2.15 5.97 -1.14
C VAL A 86 -1.09 6.93 -1.68
N GLN A 87 -0.11 6.43 -2.45
CA GLN A 87 0.89 7.26 -3.12
C GLN A 87 0.22 8.26 -4.07
N GLU A 88 -0.74 7.83 -4.88
CA GLU A 88 -1.52 8.75 -5.74
C GLU A 88 -2.24 9.82 -4.92
N GLN A 89 -2.93 9.42 -3.82
CA GLN A 89 -3.66 10.34 -2.97
C GLN A 89 -2.78 11.36 -2.25
N LEU A 90 -1.50 11.06 -2.05
CA LEU A 90 -0.52 11.94 -1.42
C LEU A 90 0.32 12.72 -2.44
N SER A 91 0.26 12.35 -3.72
CA SER A 91 0.98 12.99 -4.82
C SER A 91 0.25 14.22 -5.36
N ASP A 92 0.96 15.03 -6.14
CA ASP A 92 0.36 16.15 -6.90
C ASP A 92 -0.51 15.67 -8.08
N TYR A 93 -0.47 14.38 -8.41
CA TYR A 93 -1.23 13.76 -9.50
C TYR A 93 -2.64 13.29 -9.10
N LYS A 94 -3.05 13.63 -7.88
CA LYS A 94 -4.32 13.19 -7.31
C LYS A 94 -5.51 13.54 -8.20
N ASP A 95 -6.34 12.54 -8.48
CA ASP A 95 -7.56 12.64 -9.30
C ASP A 95 -7.29 13.13 -10.75
N MET A 96 -6.04 13.02 -11.24
CA MET A 96 -5.62 13.48 -12.57
C MET A 96 -5.43 12.35 -13.60
N LEU A 97 -5.82 11.12 -13.26
CA LEU A 97 -5.72 9.97 -14.17
C LEU A 97 -6.42 10.25 -15.50
N LYS A 98 -5.71 9.99 -16.60
CA LYS A 98 -6.29 10.09 -17.94
C LYS A 98 -6.57 8.70 -18.53
N PRO A 99 -7.65 8.57 -19.31
CA PRO A 99 -7.88 7.35 -20.08
C PRO A 99 -6.88 7.27 -21.23
N GLY A 100 -6.37 6.06 -21.49
CA GLY A 100 -5.30 5.87 -22.46
C GLY A 100 -4.74 4.46 -22.47
N THR A 101 -3.81 4.22 -23.40
CA THR A 101 -2.97 3.02 -23.40
C THR A 101 -1.54 3.45 -23.11
N TYR A 102 -0.96 2.86 -22.08
CA TYR A 102 0.34 3.23 -21.53
C TYR A 102 1.28 2.03 -21.54
N GLU A 103 2.52 2.26 -21.92
CA GLU A 103 3.59 1.27 -21.80
C GLU A 103 4.38 1.56 -20.52
N LEU A 104 4.22 0.70 -19.52
CA LEU A 104 4.85 0.88 -18.21
C LEU A 104 5.92 -0.19 -17.99
N SER A 105 7.06 0.17 -17.41
CA SER A 105 8.14 -0.78 -17.11
C SER A 105 8.12 -1.19 -15.64
N THR A 106 8.46 -2.44 -15.34
CA THR A 106 8.71 -2.88 -13.96
C THR A 106 9.95 -2.23 -13.34
N ALA A 107 10.77 -1.55 -14.13
CA ALA A 107 11.90 -0.74 -13.66
C ALA A 107 11.47 0.68 -13.23
N MET A 108 10.22 1.08 -13.52
CA MET A 108 9.69 2.36 -13.05
C MET A 108 9.27 2.27 -11.59
N ASN A 109 9.43 3.38 -10.88
CA ASN A 109 8.84 3.59 -9.57
C ASN A 109 7.39 4.10 -9.70
N SER A 110 6.71 4.25 -8.57
CA SER A 110 5.28 4.57 -8.55
C SER A 110 5.02 6.00 -9.01
N GLU A 111 5.92 6.93 -8.70
CA GLU A 111 5.83 8.32 -9.12
C GLU A 111 5.98 8.50 -10.64
N GLU A 112 6.95 7.81 -11.25
CA GLU A 112 7.14 7.77 -12.72
C GLU A 112 5.89 7.19 -13.42
N MET A 113 5.31 6.13 -12.86
CA MET A 113 4.06 5.58 -13.40
C MET A 113 2.90 6.58 -13.28
N LEU A 114 2.79 7.31 -12.16
CA LEU A 114 1.75 8.32 -11.98
C LEU A 114 1.91 9.50 -12.95
N GLN A 115 3.14 9.94 -13.21
CA GLN A 115 3.44 10.97 -14.21
C GLN A 115 2.92 10.59 -15.60
N ILE A 116 3.23 9.36 -16.03
CA ILE A 116 2.78 8.82 -17.32
C ILE A 116 1.25 8.69 -17.36
N LEU A 117 0.64 8.12 -16.33
CA LEU A 117 -0.80 7.86 -16.27
C LEU A 117 -1.64 9.15 -16.18
N CYS A 118 -1.10 10.20 -15.58
CA CYS A 118 -1.77 11.50 -15.45
C CYS A 118 -1.41 12.46 -16.59
N ASP A 119 -0.56 12.02 -17.54
CA ASP A 119 -0.13 12.81 -18.70
C ASP A 119 0.35 14.20 -18.27
N ALA A 120 1.13 14.19 -17.19
CA ALA A 120 1.90 15.31 -16.70
C ALA A 120 3.24 15.25 -17.42
N GLU A 121 3.25 15.76 -18.66
CA GLU A 121 4.42 15.95 -19.54
C GLU A 121 5.51 14.88 -19.41
N ALA A 122 5.47 13.91 -20.32
CA ALA A 122 6.65 13.19 -20.78
C ALA A 122 7.62 14.15 -21.50
N GLU A 123 8.26 15.06 -20.77
CA GLU A 123 9.49 15.74 -21.20
C GLU A 123 10.70 14.98 -20.62
N GLN A 124 10.87 13.72 -21.02
CA GLN A 124 12.18 13.06 -21.01
C GLN A 124 12.34 12.31 -22.34
N GLU A 125 12.34 13.09 -23.42
CA GLU A 125 13.10 12.71 -24.63
C GLU A 125 14.60 12.77 -24.28
N GLU A 126 15.28 11.65 -24.53
CA GLU A 126 16.69 11.54 -24.94
C GLU A 126 17.80 12.12 -24.01
N GLU A 127 18.49 11.25 -23.27
CA GLU A 127 19.97 11.18 -23.27
C GLU A 127 20.46 9.72 -23.31
#